data_AF-A0A7X8FCS1-F1
#
_entry.id   AF-A0A7X8FCS1-F1
#
_cell.length_a   1.000
_cell.length_b   1.000
_cell.length_c   1.000
_cell.angle_alpha   90.00
_cell.angle_beta   90.00
_cell.angle_gamma   90.00
#
_symmetry.space_group_name_H-M   'P 1'
#
loop_
_entity.id
_entity.type
_entity.pdbx_description
1 polymer ?
#
loop_
_entity_poly.entity_id
_entity_poly.type
_entity_poly.pdbx_seq_one_letter_code
_entity_poly.pdbx_strand_id
1 'polypeptide(L)'
;MLIHCTKKLLDELKIAPSVTPDDFDPLFSWRAHIITVNRRKTVVLMCDLNRYVVVLYGLKAKDFKELNQRIVAAIRNTLLKEQVNSDVAELYLAQAGEVVFVRNADRSQTARLNKACDNVCFALRDIDDDYNDTAGVLASYLLVGGTEKEFFHPNEKMIEDLQRFGIEPVLKCRAFELNATLSLLPHDAKRKIIVPLDITFLELHKVLQAAFGWKDYHLFDFLLFEHEGQEEASVELVVSEEDLEYRHGNARLMKGVALSEYLPKYKYLLYHYDFGDNWSHYIEVTAV
;
A
#
# COMPACT_ATOMS: atom_id res chain seq x y z
N MET A 1 7.26 4.30 -22.42
CA MET A 1 6.58 4.85 -21.24
C MET A 1 6.91 6.33 -21.22
N LEU A 2 5.91 7.18 -21.38
CA LEU A 2 6.14 8.64 -21.46
C LEU A 2 6.11 9.24 -20.06
N ILE A 3 7.14 10.01 -19.72
CA ILE A 3 7.24 10.70 -18.43
C ILE A 3 7.29 12.21 -18.68
N HIS A 4 6.15 12.88 -18.47
CA HIS A 4 6.04 14.33 -18.53
C HIS A 4 6.64 14.97 -17.27
N CYS A 5 7.88 15.45 -17.39
CA CYS A 5 8.59 16.06 -16.29
C CYS A 5 8.27 17.55 -16.15
N THR A 6 7.98 17.97 -14.92
CA THR A 6 8.08 19.38 -14.53
C THR A 6 9.50 19.93 -14.75
N LYS A 7 9.63 21.25 -14.93
CA LYS A 7 10.94 21.92 -15.02
C LYS A 7 11.86 21.56 -13.84
N LYS A 8 11.32 21.58 -12.62
CA LYS A 8 12.07 21.26 -11.40
C LYS A 8 12.71 19.85 -11.44
N LEU A 9 11.99 18.86 -11.98
CA LEU A 9 12.52 17.51 -12.13
C LEU A 9 13.56 17.46 -13.26
N LEU A 10 13.32 18.09 -14.41
CA LEU A 10 14.32 18.15 -15.49
C LEU A 10 15.63 18.81 -15.04
N ASP A 11 15.55 19.89 -14.26
CA ASP A 11 16.71 20.59 -13.71
C ASP A 11 17.52 19.68 -12.77
N GLU A 12 16.85 18.84 -11.97
CA GLU A 12 17.51 17.84 -11.11
C GLU A 12 18.19 16.73 -11.94
N LEU A 13 17.51 16.25 -12.99
CA LEU A 13 18.03 15.19 -13.86
C LEU A 13 19.16 15.66 -14.78
N LYS A 14 19.22 16.97 -15.08
CA LYS A 14 20.18 17.58 -16.01
C LYS A 14 20.12 16.93 -17.40
N ILE A 15 18.92 16.58 -17.85
CA ILE A 15 18.67 15.98 -19.17
C ILE A 15 17.88 16.96 -20.06
N ALA A 16 18.11 16.89 -21.37
CA ALA A 16 17.25 17.53 -22.35
C ALA A 16 16.02 16.63 -22.58
N PRO A 17 14.78 17.13 -22.41
CA PRO A 17 13.59 16.35 -22.69
C PRO A 17 13.48 16.06 -24.20
N SER A 18 12.94 14.88 -24.52
CA SER A 18 12.56 14.52 -25.89
C SER A 18 11.32 15.28 -26.33
N VAL A 19 11.03 15.24 -27.63
CA VAL A 19 9.79 15.76 -28.20
C VAL A 19 8.63 14.86 -27.77
N THR A 20 7.54 15.45 -27.30
CA THR A 20 6.31 14.73 -26.98
C THR A 20 5.71 14.17 -28.28
N PRO A 21 5.43 12.86 -28.37
CA PRO A 21 4.71 12.29 -29.50
C PRO A 21 3.31 12.89 -29.63
N ASP A 22 2.78 12.98 -30.85
CA ASP A 22 1.44 13.50 -31.12
C ASP A 22 0.32 12.54 -30.66
N ASP A 23 0.60 11.23 -30.66
CA ASP A 23 -0.32 10.19 -30.23
C ASP A 23 0.38 9.24 -29.24
N PHE A 24 -0.30 8.95 -28.15
CA PHE A 24 0.15 8.03 -27.11
C PHE A 24 -1.01 7.60 -26.21
N ASP A 25 -0.93 6.40 -25.66
CA ASP A 25 -1.92 5.92 -24.70
C ASP A 25 -1.69 6.58 -23.32
N PRO A 26 -2.69 7.28 -22.76
CA PRO A 26 -2.57 7.91 -21.44
C PRO A 26 -2.38 6.91 -20.28
N LEU A 27 -2.65 5.61 -20.48
CA LEU A 27 -2.36 4.56 -19.49
C LEU A 27 -0.85 4.30 -19.33
N PHE A 28 -0.06 4.56 -20.37
CA PHE A 28 1.40 4.42 -20.36
C PHE A 28 2.13 5.77 -20.25
N SER A 29 1.36 6.84 -20.00
CA SER A 29 1.84 8.21 -19.81
C SER A 29 1.70 8.64 -18.36
N TRP A 30 2.77 9.21 -17.82
CA TRP A 30 2.87 9.62 -16.44
C TRP A 30 3.37 11.06 -16.35
N ARG A 31 2.91 11.81 -15.35
CA ARG A 31 3.51 13.10 -15.01
C ARG A 31 4.34 12.98 -13.76
N ALA A 32 5.53 13.57 -13.80
CA ALA A 32 6.49 13.45 -12.72
C ALA A 32 6.92 14.80 -12.15
N HIS A 33 6.89 14.89 -10.83
CA HIS A 33 7.42 16.02 -10.06
C HIS A 33 8.41 15.55 -8.99
N ILE A 34 9.26 16.47 -8.53
CA ILE A 34 10.16 16.24 -7.40
C ILE A 34 9.78 17.16 -6.24
N ILE A 35 9.52 16.55 -5.10
CA ILE A 35 9.22 17.21 -3.83
C ILE A 35 10.21 16.78 -2.76
N THR A 36 10.14 17.42 -1.59
CA THR A 36 10.91 17.03 -0.41
C THR A 36 9.93 16.59 0.66
N VAL A 37 10.02 15.34 1.11
CA VAL A 37 9.20 14.78 2.19
C VAL A 37 10.14 14.30 3.29
N ASN A 38 9.92 14.72 4.54
CA ASN A 38 10.76 14.38 5.69
C ASN A 38 12.27 14.56 5.42
N ARG A 39 12.63 15.69 4.79
CA ARG A 39 14.01 16.06 4.37
C ARG A 39 14.65 15.16 3.31
N ARG A 40 13.87 14.30 2.64
CA ARG A 40 14.35 13.43 1.56
C ARG A 40 13.77 13.83 0.21
N LYS A 41 14.56 13.66 -0.85
CA LYS A 41 14.09 13.88 -2.23
C LYS A 41 13.12 12.77 -2.62
N THR A 42 11.97 13.16 -3.13
CA THR A 42 10.88 12.24 -3.46
C THR A 42 10.37 12.56 -4.86
N VAL A 43 10.40 11.57 -5.75
CA VAL A 43 9.81 11.68 -7.09
C VAL A 43 8.40 11.11 -7.03
N VAL A 44 7.42 11.91 -7.43
CA VAL A 44 6.00 11.53 -7.51
C VAL A 44 5.64 11.39 -8.98
N LEU A 45 5.12 10.24 -9.37
CA LEU A 45 4.55 9.97 -10.68
C LEU A 45 3.04 9.81 -10.55
N MET A 46 2.30 10.42 -11.46
CA MET A 46 0.85 10.28 -11.57
C MET A 46 0.49 9.84 -12.99
N CYS A 47 -0.22 8.73 -13.13
CA CYS A 47 -0.71 8.23 -14.42
C CYS A 47 -1.72 9.22 -15.03
N ASP A 48 -1.59 9.52 -16.32
CA ASP A 48 -2.43 10.52 -16.99
C ASP A 48 -3.89 10.08 -17.13
N LEU A 49 -4.14 8.78 -17.29
CA LEU A 49 -5.48 8.24 -17.48
C LEU A 49 -6.29 8.20 -16.18
N ASN A 50 -5.75 7.57 -15.15
CA ASN A 50 -6.50 7.20 -13.93
C ASN A 50 -5.98 7.86 -12.65
N ARG A 51 -4.96 8.72 -12.75
CA ARG A 51 -4.36 9.45 -11.62
C ARG A 51 -3.70 8.55 -10.57
N TYR A 52 -3.44 7.30 -10.93
CA TYR A 52 -2.71 6.37 -10.07
C TYR A 52 -1.32 6.93 -9.74
N VAL A 53 -0.94 6.86 -8.47
CA VAL A 53 0.26 7.49 -7.95
C VAL A 53 1.31 6.43 -7.63
N VAL A 54 2.51 6.64 -8.16
CA VAL A 54 3.71 5.87 -7.81
C VAL A 54 4.74 6.84 -7.24
N VAL A 55 5.43 6.44 -6.17
CA VAL A 55 6.37 7.32 -5.46
C VAL A 55 7.71 6.62 -5.29
N LEU A 56 8.79 7.33 -5.63
CA LEU A 56 10.14 6.97 -5.24
C LEU A 56 10.57 7.89 -4.10
N TYR A 57 10.45 7.41 -2.87
CA TYR A 57 10.81 8.14 -1.66
C TYR A 57 12.27 7.87 -1.27
N GLY A 58 12.97 8.90 -0.77
CA GLY A 58 14.32 8.69 -0.20
C GLY A 58 15.47 8.74 -1.20
N LEU A 59 15.29 9.31 -2.40
CA LEU A 59 16.29 9.26 -3.47
C LEU A 59 17.56 10.06 -3.13
N LYS A 60 18.72 9.43 -3.33
CA LYS A 60 20.07 10.02 -3.25
C LYS A 60 20.58 10.33 -4.65
N ALA A 61 21.65 11.13 -4.74
CA ALA A 61 22.22 11.59 -6.02
C ALA A 61 22.60 10.43 -6.98
N LYS A 62 23.02 9.27 -6.44
CA LYS A 62 23.32 8.08 -7.25
C LYS A 62 22.07 7.48 -7.88
N ASP A 63 20.93 7.56 -7.20
CA ASP A 63 19.69 6.91 -7.62
C ASP A 63 19.10 7.62 -8.84
N PHE A 64 19.30 8.94 -8.96
CA PHE A 64 18.91 9.70 -10.15
C PHE A 64 19.64 9.29 -11.44
N LYS A 65 20.84 8.67 -11.33
CA LYS A 65 21.56 8.14 -12.51
C LYS A 65 20.89 6.88 -13.09
N GLU A 66 20.09 6.20 -12.28
CA GLU A 66 19.40 4.95 -12.60
C GLU A 66 17.88 5.15 -12.64
N LEU A 67 17.41 6.40 -12.77
CA LEU A 67 16.01 6.73 -12.56
C LEU A 67 15.07 5.96 -13.50
N ASN A 68 15.48 5.68 -14.74
CA ASN A 68 14.67 4.91 -15.68
C ASN A 68 14.32 3.53 -15.12
N GLN A 69 15.32 2.79 -14.64
CA GLN A 69 15.15 1.45 -14.08
C GLN A 69 14.34 1.52 -12.78
N ARG A 70 14.57 2.56 -11.97
CA ARG A 70 13.84 2.76 -10.72
C ARG A 70 12.37 3.09 -10.92
N ILE A 71 12.02 3.88 -11.94
CA ILE A 71 10.62 4.15 -12.28
C ILE A 71 9.91 2.86 -12.67
N VAL A 72 10.52 2.07 -13.56
CA VAL A 72 9.95 0.78 -14.00
C VAL A 72 9.78 -0.16 -12.80
N ALA A 73 10.80 -0.26 -11.94
CA ALA A 73 10.73 -1.08 -10.72
C ALA A 73 9.67 -0.57 -9.74
N ALA A 74 9.56 0.74 -9.51
CA ALA A 74 8.57 1.32 -8.61
C ALA A 74 7.14 1.05 -9.09
N ILE A 75 6.87 1.21 -10.39
CA ILE A 75 5.56 0.88 -10.98
C ILE A 75 5.25 -0.61 -10.78
N ARG A 76 6.19 -1.51 -11.13
CA ARG A 76 6.06 -2.95 -10.89
C ARG A 76 5.72 -3.25 -9.43
N ASN A 77 6.55 -2.77 -8.52
CA ASN A 77 6.48 -3.07 -7.09
C ASN A 77 5.18 -2.52 -6.49
N THR A 78 4.73 -1.34 -6.91
CA THR A 78 3.47 -0.75 -6.46
C THR A 78 2.27 -1.58 -6.91
N LEU A 79 2.24 -2.02 -8.19
CA LEU A 79 1.19 -2.90 -8.70
C LEU A 79 1.14 -4.23 -7.96
N LEU A 80 2.30 -4.87 -7.75
CA LEU A 80 2.39 -6.11 -7.00
C LEU A 80 1.97 -5.94 -5.53
N LYS A 81 2.28 -4.79 -4.91
CA LYS A 81 1.86 -4.47 -3.55
C LYS A 81 0.34 -4.35 -3.42
N GLU A 82 -0.33 -3.88 -4.48
CA GLU A 82 -1.79 -3.90 -4.60
C GLU A 82 -2.35 -5.23 -5.09
N GLN A 83 -1.55 -6.30 -5.04
CA GLN A 83 -1.94 -7.67 -5.37
C GLN A 83 -2.35 -7.86 -6.83
N VAL A 84 -1.91 -6.97 -7.73
CA VAL A 84 -2.06 -7.16 -9.18
C VAL A 84 -1.31 -8.42 -9.59
N ASN A 85 -1.98 -9.24 -10.39
CA ASN A 85 -1.41 -10.45 -10.97
C ASN A 85 -0.10 -10.11 -11.71
N SER A 86 0.98 -10.83 -11.38
CA SER A 86 2.30 -10.58 -11.97
C SER A 86 2.29 -10.61 -13.49
N ASP A 87 1.49 -11.50 -14.08
CA ASP A 87 1.41 -11.62 -15.54
C ASP A 87 0.78 -10.36 -16.18
N VAL A 88 -0.19 -9.74 -15.49
CA VAL A 88 -0.78 -8.46 -15.87
C VAL A 88 0.24 -7.33 -15.72
N ALA A 89 0.94 -7.28 -14.59
CA ALA A 89 1.93 -6.24 -14.32
C ALA A 89 3.09 -6.27 -15.32
N GLU A 90 3.62 -7.46 -15.65
CA GLU A 90 4.69 -7.60 -16.63
C GLU A 90 4.21 -7.27 -18.06
N LEU A 91 2.98 -7.66 -18.42
CA LEU A 91 2.42 -7.29 -19.72
C LEU A 91 2.19 -5.77 -19.84
N TYR A 92 1.72 -5.12 -18.77
CA TYR A 92 1.62 -3.66 -18.69
C TYR A 92 2.97 -3.00 -18.95
N LEU A 93 4.03 -3.44 -18.25
CA LEU A 93 5.36 -2.85 -18.39
C LEU A 93 5.97 -3.11 -19.77
N ALA A 94 5.75 -4.29 -20.34
CA ALA A 94 6.19 -4.64 -21.68
C ALA A 94 5.55 -3.74 -22.75
N GLN A 95 4.23 -3.49 -22.65
CA GLN A 95 3.53 -2.58 -23.56
C GLN A 95 3.87 -1.11 -23.31
N ALA A 96 4.11 -0.74 -22.05
CA ALA A 96 4.53 0.62 -21.71
C ALA A 96 5.85 0.96 -22.42
N GLY A 97 6.79 0.01 -22.55
CA GLY A 97 8.07 0.20 -23.23
C GLY A 97 9.04 1.14 -22.50
N GLU A 98 10.14 1.51 -23.15
CA GLU A 98 11.24 2.26 -22.52
C GLU A 98 10.82 3.64 -22.00
N VAL A 99 11.47 4.08 -20.90
CA VAL A 99 11.22 5.40 -20.29
C VAL A 99 11.75 6.50 -21.21
N VAL A 100 10.85 7.40 -21.60
CA VAL A 100 11.17 8.60 -22.40
C VAL A 100 10.69 9.83 -21.64
N PHE A 101 11.63 10.70 -21.30
CA PHE A 101 11.30 11.97 -20.62
C PHE A 101 10.92 13.05 -21.61
N VAL A 102 9.77 13.67 -21.39
CA VAL A 102 9.24 14.76 -22.21
C VAL A 102 8.88 15.95 -21.32
N ARG A 103 8.72 17.13 -21.93
CA ARG A 103 8.37 18.34 -21.18
C ARG A 103 6.89 18.30 -20.75
N ASN A 104 6.61 18.60 -19.49
CA ASN A 104 5.25 18.88 -19.05
C ASN A 104 4.79 20.27 -19.54
N ALA A 105 3.73 20.32 -20.35
CA ALA A 105 3.21 21.56 -20.96
C ALA A 105 1.75 21.88 -20.58
N ASP A 106 1.04 20.95 -19.93
CA ASP A 106 -0.38 21.11 -19.61
C ASP A 106 -0.57 21.66 -18.19
N ARG A 107 -1.15 22.86 -18.08
CA ARG A 107 -1.40 23.54 -16.79
C ARG A 107 -2.47 22.84 -15.94
N SER A 108 -3.52 22.30 -16.57
CA SER A 108 -4.60 21.59 -15.88
C SER A 108 -4.06 20.30 -15.27
N GLN A 109 -3.29 19.54 -16.04
CA GLN A 109 -2.67 18.32 -15.55
C GLN A 109 -1.58 18.59 -14.51
N THR A 110 -0.88 19.73 -14.62
CA THR A 110 0.06 20.18 -13.58
C THR A 110 -0.65 20.44 -12.25
N ALA A 111 -1.85 21.03 -12.26
CA ALA A 111 -2.63 21.22 -11.04
C ALA A 111 -3.04 19.88 -10.40
N ARG A 112 -3.40 18.88 -11.20
CA ARG A 112 -3.69 17.51 -10.72
C ARG A 112 -2.46 16.85 -10.11
N LEU A 113 -1.30 16.97 -10.76
CA LEU A 113 -0.03 16.47 -10.22
C LEU A 113 0.35 17.14 -8.89
N ASN A 114 0.13 18.45 -8.75
CA ASN A 114 0.36 19.15 -7.49
C ASN A 114 -0.56 18.60 -6.38
N LYS A 115 -1.83 18.34 -6.70
CA LYS A 115 -2.75 17.70 -5.74
C LYS A 115 -2.29 16.29 -5.36
N ALA A 116 -1.77 15.52 -6.31
CA ALA A 116 -1.15 14.23 -6.01
C ALA A 116 0.08 14.37 -5.08
N CYS A 117 0.90 15.42 -5.27
CA CYS A 117 2.01 15.72 -4.36
C CYS A 117 1.52 16.04 -2.94
N ASP A 118 0.44 16.80 -2.77
CA ASP A 118 -0.16 17.08 -1.46
C ASP A 118 -0.64 15.79 -0.78
N ASN A 119 -1.31 14.93 -1.54
CA ASN A 119 -1.77 13.62 -1.09
C ASN A 119 -0.58 12.73 -0.65
N VAL A 120 0.53 12.76 -1.39
CA VAL A 120 1.77 12.06 -1.01
C VAL A 120 2.36 12.63 0.27
N CYS A 121 2.44 13.96 0.43
CA CYS A 121 2.92 14.56 1.67
C CYS A 121 2.08 14.15 2.89
N PHE A 122 0.76 14.02 2.72
CA PHE A 122 -0.13 13.52 3.77
C PHE A 122 0.10 12.03 4.05
N ALA A 123 0.11 11.19 3.01
CA ALA A 123 0.29 9.75 3.11
C ALA A 123 1.63 9.35 3.73
N LEU A 124 2.68 10.13 3.47
CA LEU A 124 4.04 9.87 3.92
C LEU A 124 4.43 10.69 5.16
N ARG A 125 3.48 11.31 5.86
CA ARG A 125 3.80 12.15 7.02
C ARG A 125 4.59 11.39 8.09
N ASP A 126 4.14 10.16 8.37
CA ASP A 126 4.63 9.34 9.47
C ASP A 126 5.54 8.19 8.97
N ILE A 127 6.02 8.26 7.72
CA ILE A 127 6.98 7.29 7.17
C ILE A 127 8.34 7.42 7.87
N ASP A 128 8.91 6.30 8.29
CA ASP A 128 10.23 6.19 8.92
C ASP A 128 11.30 5.53 8.04
N ASP A 129 10.89 5.01 6.88
CA ASP A 129 11.81 4.41 5.91
C ASP A 129 12.95 5.35 5.49
N ASP A 130 14.09 4.77 5.14
CA ASP A 130 15.17 5.50 4.49
C ASP A 130 14.92 5.70 2.98
N TYR A 131 14.28 4.70 2.36
CA TYR A 131 13.92 4.58 0.96
C TYR A 131 12.71 3.66 0.84
N ASN A 132 11.73 4.03 0.01
CA ASN A 132 10.57 3.18 -0.28
C ASN A 132 10.00 3.54 -1.66
N ASP A 133 9.78 2.55 -2.51
CA ASP A 133 9.27 2.69 -3.88
C ASP A 133 7.81 2.23 -4.05
N THR A 134 7.17 1.78 -2.96
CA THR A 134 5.75 1.41 -2.90
C THR A 134 4.94 2.34 -1.99
N ALA A 135 5.59 3.32 -1.36
CA ALA A 135 4.95 4.27 -0.44
C ALA A 135 3.81 5.08 -1.08
N GLY A 136 3.76 5.14 -2.42
CA GLY A 136 2.70 5.78 -3.20
C GLY A 136 1.34 5.10 -3.09
N VAL A 137 1.28 3.83 -2.69
CA VAL A 137 0.02 3.05 -2.56
C VAL A 137 -1.02 3.81 -1.74
N LEU A 138 -0.63 4.35 -0.58
CA LEU A 138 -1.53 5.12 0.30
C LEU A 138 -2.09 6.37 -0.37
N ALA A 139 -1.32 7.05 -1.22
CA ALA A 139 -1.80 8.20 -1.96
C ALA A 139 -2.84 7.82 -3.03
N SER A 140 -2.73 6.61 -3.61
CA SER A 140 -3.67 6.06 -4.59
C SER A 140 -5.00 5.60 -3.96
N TYR A 141 -5.06 5.41 -2.64
CA TYR A 141 -6.32 5.17 -1.92
C TYR A 141 -7.08 6.46 -1.56
N LEU A 142 -6.49 7.65 -1.74
CA LEU A 142 -7.16 8.91 -1.43
C LEU A 142 -8.09 9.35 -2.57
N LEU A 143 -9.31 9.78 -2.23
CA LEU A 143 -10.27 10.30 -3.20
C LEU A 143 -9.73 11.50 -3.96
N VAL A 144 -9.92 11.50 -5.28
CA VAL A 144 -9.56 12.61 -6.17
C VAL A 144 -10.74 13.03 -7.04
N GLY A 145 -10.92 14.34 -7.23
CA GLY A 145 -12.09 14.89 -7.96
C GLY A 145 -11.94 14.76 -9.48
N GLY A 146 -12.83 14.02 -10.14
CA GLY A 146 -12.87 13.81 -11.59
C GLY A 146 -13.49 14.97 -12.37
N THR A 147 -14.09 14.67 -13.51
CA THR A 147 -14.95 15.61 -14.24
C THR A 147 -16.29 15.76 -13.51
N GLU A 148 -16.94 16.92 -13.61
CA GLU A 148 -18.35 17.10 -13.21
C GLU A 148 -18.72 16.70 -11.77
N LYS A 149 -17.86 16.99 -10.77
CA LYS A 149 -18.07 16.71 -9.33
C LYS A 149 -18.05 15.23 -8.95
N GLU A 150 -17.61 14.34 -9.84
CA GLU A 150 -17.32 12.95 -9.49
C GLU A 150 -16.06 12.87 -8.61
N PHE A 151 -16.01 11.88 -7.72
CA PHE A 151 -14.81 11.51 -6.99
C PHE A 151 -14.56 10.02 -7.18
N PHE A 152 -13.30 9.63 -7.30
CA PHE A 152 -12.93 8.23 -7.41
C PHE A 152 -11.59 7.95 -6.72
N HIS A 153 -11.34 6.67 -6.47
CA HIS A 153 -10.06 6.17 -5.96
C HIS A 153 -9.15 5.77 -7.13
N PRO A 154 -7.95 6.37 -7.26
CA PRO A 154 -7.03 6.04 -8.34
C PRO A 154 -6.61 4.58 -8.43
N ASN A 155 -6.45 3.89 -7.29
CA ASN A 155 -6.09 2.46 -7.29
C ASN A 155 -7.19 1.60 -7.93
N GLU A 156 -8.46 1.87 -7.63
CA GLU A 156 -9.60 1.16 -8.22
C GLU A 156 -9.64 1.37 -9.73
N LYS A 157 -9.43 2.62 -10.19
CA LYS A 157 -9.38 2.92 -11.62
C LYS A 157 -8.19 2.29 -12.34
N MET A 158 -7.03 2.20 -11.69
CA MET A 158 -5.90 1.45 -12.25
C MET A 158 -6.25 -0.03 -12.43
N ILE A 159 -6.86 -0.67 -11.43
CA ILE A 159 -7.26 -2.08 -11.50
C ILE A 159 -8.32 -2.29 -12.61
N GLU A 160 -9.29 -1.39 -12.74
CA GLU A 160 -10.27 -1.40 -13.84
C GLU A 160 -9.58 -1.30 -15.22
N ASP A 161 -8.65 -0.35 -15.39
CA ASP A 161 -7.94 -0.17 -16.65
C ASP A 161 -7.04 -1.35 -17.01
N LEU A 162 -6.51 -2.07 -16.01
CA LEU A 162 -5.72 -3.28 -16.22
C LEU A 162 -6.55 -4.47 -16.74
N GLN A 163 -7.89 -4.42 -16.72
CA GLN A 163 -8.73 -5.44 -17.35
C GLN A 163 -8.55 -5.47 -18.88
N ARG A 164 -8.09 -4.36 -19.49
CA ARG A 164 -7.85 -4.25 -20.95
C ARG A 164 -6.82 -5.26 -21.46
N PHE A 165 -5.97 -5.80 -20.58
CA PHE A 165 -4.96 -6.79 -20.93
C PHE A 165 -5.50 -8.21 -21.10
N GLY A 166 -6.75 -8.48 -20.71
CA GLY A 166 -7.44 -9.75 -20.95
C GLY A 166 -6.89 -10.94 -20.17
N ILE A 167 -6.07 -10.71 -19.14
CA ILE A 167 -5.58 -11.75 -18.22
C ILE A 167 -6.44 -11.72 -16.96
N GLU A 168 -7.06 -12.86 -16.64
CA GLU A 168 -7.94 -13.02 -15.48
C GLU A 168 -7.38 -14.05 -14.49
N PRO A 169 -7.48 -13.81 -13.16
CA PRO A 169 -7.96 -12.57 -12.55
C PRO A 169 -6.90 -11.45 -12.61
N VAL A 170 -7.36 -10.19 -12.67
CA VAL A 170 -6.47 -9.00 -12.57
C VAL A 170 -5.75 -8.93 -11.23
N LEU A 171 -6.43 -9.29 -10.15
CA LEU A 171 -5.85 -9.41 -8.81
C LEU A 171 -5.58 -10.88 -8.49
N LYS A 172 -4.37 -11.20 -8.04
CA LYS A 172 -3.96 -12.57 -7.73
C LYS A 172 -2.91 -12.57 -6.64
N CYS A 173 -3.26 -13.10 -5.49
CA CYS A 173 -2.35 -13.29 -4.38
C CYS A 173 -2.60 -14.61 -3.67
N ARG A 174 -1.64 -15.03 -2.86
CA ARG A 174 -1.90 -16.05 -1.83
C ARG A 174 -2.61 -15.35 -0.67
N ALA A 175 -3.52 -16.05 0.00
CA ALA A 175 -4.27 -15.48 1.11
C ALA A 175 -4.46 -16.47 2.26
N PHE A 176 -4.46 -15.96 3.49
CA PHE A 176 -4.92 -16.72 4.65
C PHE A 176 -6.43 -16.68 4.71
N GLU A 177 -7.02 -17.83 5.01
CA GLU A 177 -8.41 -17.94 5.44
C GLU A 177 -8.46 -17.98 6.96
N LEU A 178 -9.21 -17.07 7.56
CA LEU A 178 -9.31 -16.85 8.99
C LEU A 178 -10.77 -17.01 9.44
N ASN A 179 -11.01 -17.82 10.45
CA ASN A 179 -12.27 -17.84 11.18
C ASN A 179 -12.14 -17.02 12.46
N ALA A 180 -12.77 -15.84 12.49
CA ALA A 180 -12.80 -14.95 13.65
C ALA A 180 -14.11 -15.10 14.43
N THR A 181 -14.02 -15.33 15.73
CA THR A 181 -15.16 -15.51 16.64
C THR A 181 -15.08 -14.52 17.79
N LEU A 182 -16.05 -13.61 17.88
CA LEU A 182 -16.27 -12.73 19.03
C LEU A 182 -17.28 -13.38 19.97
N SER A 183 -16.86 -13.62 21.22
CA SER A 183 -17.71 -14.17 22.28
C SER A 183 -18.58 -13.07 22.89
N LEU A 184 -19.91 -13.19 22.77
CA LEU A 184 -20.88 -12.21 23.30
C LEU A 184 -21.87 -12.81 24.32
N LEU A 185 -21.64 -14.04 24.81
CA LEU A 185 -22.44 -14.81 25.79
C LEU A 185 -23.93 -14.38 25.97
N PRO A 186 -24.93 -15.18 25.55
CA PRO A 186 -24.84 -16.60 25.20
C PRO A 186 -24.58 -16.89 23.72
N HIS A 187 -24.37 -15.85 22.90
CA HIS A 187 -24.22 -15.97 21.46
C HIS A 187 -22.83 -15.53 21.01
N ASP A 188 -22.36 -16.10 19.90
CA ASP A 188 -21.13 -15.71 19.26
C ASP A 188 -21.41 -14.95 17.96
N ALA A 189 -20.58 -13.97 17.64
CA ALA A 189 -20.51 -13.40 16.30
C ALA A 189 -19.31 -14.00 15.56
N LYS A 190 -19.55 -14.65 14.42
CA LYS A 190 -18.52 -15.33 13.62
C LYS A 190 -18.35 -14.68 12.24
N ARG A 191 -17.12 -14.61 11.76
CA ARG A 191 -16.75 -14.11 10.43
C ARG A 191 -15.71 -15.04 9.81
N LYS A 192 -15.88 -15.33 8.52
CA LYS A 192 -14.85 -15.95 7.68
C LYS A 192 -14.21 -14.84 6.86
N ILE A 193 -12.91 -14.64 7.04
CA ILE A 193 -12.15 -13.52 6.48
C ILE A 193 -11.03 -14.08 5.62
N ILE A 194 -10.83 -13.54 4.42
CA ILE A 194 -9.73 -13.90 3.54
C ILE A 194 -8.84 -12.66 3.39
N VAL A 195 -7.54 -12.80 3.68
CA VAL A 195 -6.58 -11.69 3.64
C VAL A 195 -5.28 -12.09 2.94
N PRO A 196 -4.63 -11.20 2.17
CA PRO A 196 -3.32 -11.50 1.59
C PRO A 196 -2.28 -11.90 2.65
N LEU A 197 -1.33 -12.76 2.28
CA LEU A 197 -0.28 -13.23 3.19
C LEU A 197 0.59 -12.10 3.76
N ASP A 198 0.79 -11.05 2.97
CA ASP A 198 1.74 -9.96 3.23
C ASP A 198 1.10 -8.73 3.90
N ILE A 199 -0.20 -8.80 4.28
CA ILE A 199 -0.75 -7.76 5.15
C ILE A 199 -0.11 -7.83 6.53
N THR A 200 -0.03 -6.70 7.19
CA THR A 200 0.49 -6.56 8.55
C THR A 200 -0.58 -6.86 9.60
N PHE A 201 -0.16 -7.12 10.84
CA PHE A 201 -1.09 -7.23 11.97
C PHE A 201 -1.89 -5.94 12.22
N LEU A 202 -1.31 -4.77 11.93
CA LEU A 202 -2.03 -3.49 11.96
C LEU A 202 -3.11 -3.40 10.88
N GLU A 203 -2.87 -3.95 9.69
CA GLU A 203 -3.88 -4.04 8.63
C GLU A 203 -4.95 -5.07 8.97
N LEU A 204 -4.57 -6.22 9.56
CA LEU A 204 -5.53 -7.22 10.06
C LEU A 204 -6.46 -6.61 11.13
N HIS A 205 -5.94 -5.78 12.03
CA HIS A 205 -6.76 -5.01 12.98
C HIS A 205 -7.83 -4.18 12.26
N LYS A 206 -7.47 -3.43 11.20
CA LYS A 206 -8.46 -2.67 10.41
C LYS A 206 -9.50 -3.57 9.74
N VAL A 207 -9.08 -4.74 9.24
CA VAL A 207 -9.99 -5.74 8.66
C VAL A 207 -10.99 -6.25 9.71
N LEU A 208 -10.53 -6.58 10.92
CA LEU A 208 -11.37 -7.03 12.02
C LEU A 208 -12.35 -5.92 12.46
N GLN A 209 -11.86 -4.69 12.62
CA GLN A 209 -12.71 -3.53 12.94
C GLN A 209 -13.84 -3.37 11.91
N ALA A 210 -13.52 -3.45 10.62
CA ALA A 210 -14.52 -3.37 9.55
C ALA A 210 -15.50 -4.57 9.58
N ALA A 211 -15.00 -5.80 9.73
CA ALA A 211 -15.80 -7.03 9.71
C ALA A 211 -16.80 -7.14 10.87
N PHE A 212 -16.48 -6.54 12.02
CA PHE A 212 -17.31 -6.51 13.22
C PHE A 212 -18.02 -5.16 13.45
N GLY A 213 -17.83 -4.18 12.57
CA GLY A 213 -18.53 -2.89 12.60
C GLY A 213 -18.05 -1.92 13.68
N TRP A 214 -16.83 -2.10 14.16
CA TRP A 214 -16.20 -1.28 15.19
C TRP A 214 -15.55 -0.02 14.61
N LYS A 215 -15.11 0.88 15.48
CA LYS A 215 -14.70 2.26 15.15
C LYS A 215 -13.27 2.62 15.55
N ASP A 216 -12.50 1.64 16.03
CA ASP A 216 -11.09 1.80 16.35
C ASP A 216 -10.82 2.93 17.36
N TYR A 217 -11.56 2.90 18.46
CA TYR A 217 -11.47 3.89 19.55
C TYR A 217 -10.60 3.43 20.71
N HIS A 218 -10.26 2.14 20.77
CA HIS A 218 -9.59 1.55 21.93
C HIS A 218 -8.31 0.81 21.54
N LEU A 219 -7.47 0.58 22.54
CA LEU A 219 -6.22 -0.18 22.41
C LEU A 219 -6.50 -1.64 22.08
N PHE A 220 -5.51 -2.29 21.48
CA PHE A 220 -5.57 -3.70 21.10
C PHE A 220 -4.20 -4.37 21.11
N ASP A 221 -4.19 -5.70 21.14
CA ASP A 221 -3.01 -6.53 20.94
C ASP A 221 -3.38 -7.81 20.18
N PHE A 222 -2.35 -8.59 19.82
CA PHE A 222 -2.52 -9.95 19.35
C PHE A 222 -1.68 -10.91 20.18
N LEU A 223 -2.31 -11.98 20.67
CA LEU A 223 -1.64 -13.12 21.28
C LEU A 223 -1.62 -14.29 20.30
N LEU A 224 -0.48 -14.93 20.15
CA LEU A 224 -0.25 -15.99 19.16
C LEU A 224 0.07 -17.31 19.87
N PHE A 225 -0.57 -18.39 19.43
CA PHE A 225 -0.47 -19.71 20.06
C PHE A 225 -0.12 -20.77 19.02
N GLU A 226 0.77 -21.70 19.39
CA GLU A 226 1.15 -22.83 18.52
C GLU A 226 0.08 -23.94 18.57
N HIS A 227 -0.62 -24.07 19.69
CA HIS A 227 -1.61 -25.12 19.93
C HIS A 227 -2.92 -24.54 20.49
N GLU A 228 -4.03 -25.21 20.19
CA GLU A 228 -5.34 -24.86 20.74
C GLU A 228 -5.36 -25.09 22.25
N GLY A 229 -5.93 -24.15 23.01
CA GLY A 229 -6.05 -24.26 24.47
C GLY A 229 -4.74 -24.03 25.24
N GLN A 230 -3.68 -23.56 24.58
CA GLN A 230 -2.46 -23.10 25.25
C GLN A 230 -2.76 -21.89 26.15
N GLU A 231 -2.39 -21.96 27.43
CA GLU A 231 -2.70 -20.91 28.43
C GLU A 231 -1.88 -19.63 28.22
N GLU A 232 -0.57 -19.77 27.95
CA GLU A 232 0.34 -18.64 27.76
C GLU A 232 0.61 -18.38 26.28
N ALA A 233 0.55 -17.14 25.85
CA ALA A 233 0.88 -16.77 24.48
C ALA A 233 2.35 -17.11 24.16
N SER A 234 2.60 -17.69 22.99
CA SER A 234 3.97 -17.93 22.51
C SER A 234 4.64 -16.63 22.07
N VAL A 235 3.84 -15.73 21.50
CA VAL A 235 4.25 -14.39 21.07
C VAL A 235 3.10 -13.44 21.36
N GLU A 236 3.44 -12.24 21.80
CA GLU A 236 2.51 -11.16 22.02
C GLU A 236 2.94 -9.96 21.19
N LEU A 237 2.04 -9.47 20.35
CA LEU A 237 2.29 -8.34 19.46
C LEU A 237 1.57 -7.11 20.02
N VAL A 238 2.34 -6.09 20.38
CA VAL A 238 1.86 -4.85 20.98
C VAL A 238 2.10 -3.64 20.08
N VAL A 239 1.36 -2.55 20.31
CA VAL A 239 1.33 -1.39 19.41
C VAL A 239 2.52 -0.46 19.65
N SER A 240 2.87 -0.21 20.91
CA SER A 240 3.84 0.81 21.31
C SER A 240 5.00 0.27 22.13
N GLU A 241 6.10 1.03 22.20
CA GLU A 241 7.24 0.72 23.08
C GLU A 241 6.86 0.81 24.56
N GLU A 242 5.94 1.71 24.92
CA GLU A 242 5.41 1.83 26.27
C GLU A 242 4.71 0.53 26.70
N ASP A 243 3.96 -0.13 25.80
CA ASP A 243 3.34 -1.41 26.09
C ASP A 243 4.38 -2.47 26.49
N LEU A 244 5.56 -2.49 25.83
CA LEU A 244 6.62 -3.47 26.14
C LEU A 244 7.16 -3.34 27.57
N GLU A 245 7.12 -2.15 28.17
CA GLU A 245 7.59 -1.94 29.54
C GLU A 245 6.72 -2.67 30.57
N TYR A 246 5.46 -2.91 30.24
CA TYR A 246 4.47 -3.57 31.10
C TYR A 246 4.29 -5.05 30.81
N ARG A 247 5.01 -5.60 29.80
CA ARG A 247 4.83 -6.97 29.32
C ARG A 247 6.10 -7.81 29.50
N HIS A 248 5.93 -9.13 29.54
CA HIS A 248 7.03 -10.07 29.77
C HIS A 248 7.72 -10.51 28.46
N GLY A 249 8.86 -11.20 28.55
CA GLY A 249 9.89 -11.34 27.50
C GLY A 249 9.51 -11.97 26.15
N ASN A 250 8.24 -12.29 25.89
CA ASN A 250 7.70 -12.74 24.60
C ASN A 250 7.00 -11.61 23.80
N ALA A 251 6.85 -10.42 24.38
CA ALA A 251 6.23 -9.26 23.72
C ALA A 251 7.14 -8.63 22.66
N ARG A 252 6.55 -8.20 21.54
CA ARG A 252 7.25 -7.57 20.39
C ARG A 252 6.38 -6.47 19.80
N LEU A 253 7.00 -5.45 19.20
CA LEU A 253 6.27 -4.43 18.44
C LEU A 253 5.62 -5.05 17.20
N MET A 254 4.36 -4.73 16.96
CA MET A 254 3.60 -5.20 15.80
C MET A 254 3.82 -4.36 14.54
N LYS A 255 4.39 -3.16 14.67
CA LYS A 255 4.56 -2.22 13.56
C LYS A 255 5.42 -2.86 12.47
N GLY A 256 4.87 -2.92 11.25
CA GLY A 256 5.55 -3.48 10.08
C GLY A 256 5.61 -5.01 10.03
N VAL A 257 5.05 -5.71 11.02
CA VAL A 257 5.08 -7.18 11.06
C VAL A 257 4.00 -7.76 10.16
N ALA A 258 4.40 -8.51 9.14
CA ALA A 258 3.50 -9.21 8.22
C ALA A 258 2.92 -10.49 8.84
N LEU A 259 1.69 -10.87 8.44
CA LEU A 259 1.07 -12.12 8.87
C LEU A 259 1.91 -13.33 8.50
N SER A 260 2.49 -13.34 7.29
CA SER A 260 3.35 -14.44 6.81
C SER A 260 4.61 -14.69 7.63
N GLU A 261 5.02 -13.77 8.51
CA GLU A 261 6.15 -13.98 9.41
C GLU A 261 5.81 -14.95 10.56
N TYR A 262 4.52 -15.04 10.93
CA TYR A 262 4.04 -15.83 12.05
C TYR A 262 3.06 -16.94 11.61
N LEU A 263 2.28 -16.73 10.56
CA LEU A 263 1.30 -17.68 10.05
C LEU A 263 1.87 -18.50 8.89
N PRO A 264 1.51 -19.79 8.74
CA PRO A 264 0.57 -20.55 9.58
C PRO A 264 1.23 -21.24 10.79
N LYS A 265 2.47 -20.89 11.15
CA LYS A 265 3.17 -21.52 12.30
C LYS A 265 2.34 -21.38 13.58
N TYR A 266 1.84 -20.18 13.86
CA TYR A 266 0.89 -19.92 14.94
C TYR A 266 -0.53 -19.99 14.39
N LYS A 267 -1.21 -21.13 14.56
CA LYS A 267 -2.52 -21.38 13.94
C LYS A 267 -3.65 -20.63 14.66
N TYR A 268 -3.47 -20.32 15.93
CA TYR A 268 -4.50 -19.70 16.77
C TYR A 268 -4.01 -18.33 17.23
N LEU A 269 -4.87 -17.34 17.09
CA LEU A 269 -4.63 -15.99 17.55
C LEU A 269 -5.78 -15.54 18.46
N LEU A 270 -5.47 -14.69 19.41
CA LEU A 270 -6.45 -13.96 20.19
C LEU A 270 -6.20 -12.47 19.93
N TYR A 271 -7.18 -11.83 19.31
CA TYR A 271 -7.20 -10.39 19.14
C TYR A 271 -8.00 -9.78 20.29
N HIS A 272 -7.30 -9.11 21.19
CA HIS A 272 -7.93 -8.36 22.27
C HIS A 272 -8.14 -6.93 21.83
N TYR A 273 -9.35 -6.43 22.03
CA TYR A 273 -9.70 -5.05 21.73
C TYR A 273 -10.48 -4.45 22.89
N ASP A 274 -10.15 -3.20 23.21
CA ASP A 274 -10.65 -2.50 24.39
C ASP A 274 -10.31 -3.24 25.69
N PHE A 275 -9.18 -2.88 26.30
CA PHE A 275 -8.75 -3.48 27.56
C PHE A 275 -9.67 -3.13 28.75
N GLY A 276 -10.61 -2.18 28.60
CA GLY A 276 -11.63 -1.89 29.59
C GLY A 276 -12.79 -2.89 29.53
N ASP A 277 -13.41 -3.02 28.36
CA ASP A 277 -14.54 -3.95 28.14
C ASP A 277 -14.09 -5.40 27.89
N ASN A 278 -12.81 -5.60 27.59
CA ASN A 278 -12.13 -6.88 27.39
C ASN A 278 -12.72 -7.74 26.25
N TRP A 279 -12.95 -7.13 25.08
CA TRP A 279 -13.49 -7.88 23.94
C TRP A 279 -12.43 -8.82 23.36
N SER A 280 -12.79 -10.10 23.26
CA SER A 280 -11.90 -11.18 22.83
C SER A 280 -12.38 -11.79 21.51
N HIS A 281 -11.53 -11.72 20.47
CA HIS A 281 -11.75 -12.38 19.20
C HIS A 281 -10.80 -13.57 19.06
N TYR A 282 -11.36 -14.77 19.06
CA TYR A 282 -10.61 -16.00 18.78
C TYR A 282 -10.52 -16.20 17.27
N ILE A 283 -9.30 -16.28 16.76
CA ILE A 283 -9.03 -16.38 15.32
C ILE A 283 -8.28 -17.69 15.06
N GLU A 284 -8.80 -18.50 14.15
CA GLU A 284 -8.14 -19.71 13.66
C GLU A 284 -7.76 -19.55 12.18
N VAL A 285 -6.51 -19.87 11.83
CA VAL A 285 -6.08 -20.03 10.44
C VAL A 285 -6.57 -21.38 9.91
N THR A 286 -7.47 -21.36 8.92
CA THR A 286 -8.10 -22.56 8.36
C THR A 286 -7.51 -23.00 7.01
N ALA A 287 -6.93 -22.07 6.25
CA ALA A 287 -6.30 -22.34 4.96
C ALA A 287 -5.28 -21.24 4.57
N VAL A 288 -4.44 -21.55 3.58
CA VAL A 288 -3.40 -20.69 2.97
C VAL A 288 -3.44 -20.82 1.44
#